data_AF-A0A943ZX12-F1
#
_entry.id   AF-A0A943ZX12-F1
#
_cell.length_a   1.000
_cell.length_b   1.000
_cell.length_c   1.000
_cell.angle_alpha   90.00
_cell.angle_beta   90.00
_cell.angle_gamma   90.00
#
_symmetry.space_group_name_H-M   'P 1'
#
loop_
_entity.id
_entity.type
_entity.pdbx_description
1 polymer ?
#
loop_
_entity_poly.entity_id
_entity_poly.type
_entity_poly.pdbx_seq_one_letter_code
_entity_poly.pdbx_strand_id
1 'polypeptide(L)'
;MIEKLRARWEKSRLKSWTAGKVHLSRGKKLALNLAIMILAGGWLWGLAGCPLPTVEMEFRRLERQYLLSRSEVAYRSRFWSAGGVGEIQSRDGTYLSVFEPFAVGMTEDRAYSVTLRQAGWHTVTVAPLGEKPAPVPVESVIARVPEPGRVWMSGCNLLFLQVPREMARAELDVDVTLFNDEQFSCRAQEGLCLEDGVWLFSLESPEGGHSGDWYEGAAYTLRLYREDGGLLLEQSGVIETC
;
A
#
# COMPACT_ATOMS: atom_id res chain seq x y z
N MET A 1 -51.80 -19.43 -3.90
CA MET A 1 -50.40 -19.00 -3.59
C MET A 1 -49.97 -19.39 -2.17
N ILE A 2 -50.82 -19.19 -1.16
CA ILE A 2 -50.55 -19.51 0.26
C ILE A 2 -50.31 -21.02 0.50
N GLU A 3 -51.04 -21.91 -0.17
CA GLU A 3 -50.82 -23.37 -0.04
C GLU A 3 -49.47 -23.85 -0.56
N LYS A 4 -48.97 -23.25 -1.66
CA LYS A 4 -47.63 -23.56 -2.19
C LYS A 4 -46.52 -23.13 -1.22
N LEU A 5 -46.70 -22.01 -0.51
CA LEU A 5 -45.78 -21.55 0.52
C LEU A 5 -45.82 -22.45 1.75
N ARG A 6 -47.00 -22.91 2.17
CA ARG A 6 -47.17 -23.83 3.29
C ARG A 6 -46.54 -25.20 3.00
N ALA A 7 -46.75 -25.76 1.81
CA ALA A 7 -46.13 -27.01 1.39
C ALA A 7 -44.59 -26.91 1.27
N ARG A 8 -44.07 -25.77 0.78
CA ARG A 8 -42.62 -25.49 0.78
C ARG A 8 -42.05 -25.35 2.19
N TRP A 9 -42.80 -24.75 3.11
CA TRP A 9 -42.39 -24.62 4.51
C TRP A 9 -42.38 -25.97 5.23
N GLU A 10 -43.36 -26.83 4.97
CA GLU A 10 -43.41 -28.18 5.53
C GLU A 10 -42.25 -29.07 5.10
N LYS A 11 -41.80 -28.94 3.85
CA LYS A 11 -40.62 -29.66 3.32
C LYS A 11 -39.30 -28.93 3.56
N SER A 12 -39.32 -27.76 4.20
CA SER A 12 -38.13 -26.93 4.35
C SER A 12 -37.20 -27.50 5.42
N ARG A 13 -35.90 -27.51 5.11
CA ARG A 13 -34.83 -27.83 6.08
C ARG A 13 -34.84 -26.89 7.29
N LEU A 14 -35.40 -25.69 7.15
CA LEU A 14 -35.58 -24.74 8.26
C LEU A 14 -36.59 -25.24 9.30
N LYS A 15 -37.69 -25.90 8.90
CA LYS A 15 -38.67 -26.49 9.84
C LYS A 15 -38.06 -27.66 10.62
N SER A 16 -37.24 -28.50 9.98
CA SER A 16 -36.53 -29.58 10.67
C SER A 16 -35.43 -29.08 11.63
N TRP A 17 -34.88 -27.90 11.35
CA TRP A 17 -33.88 -27.24 12.19
C TRP A 17 -34.52 -26.61 13.43
N THR A 18 -35.65 -25.90 13.28
CA THR A 18 -36.41 -25.33 14.41
C THR A 18 -37.13 -26.39 15.25
N ALA A 19 -37.53 -27.52 14.65
CA ALA A 19 -38.13 -28.66 15.36
C ALA A 19 -37.11 -29.58 16.05
N GLY A 20 -35.83 -29.22 16.11
CA GLY A 20 -34.80 -29.95 16.88
C GLY A 20 -34.40 -31.32 16.33
N LYS A 21 -34.85 -31.70 15.12
CA LYS A 21 -34.60 -33.04 14.53
C LYS A 21 -33.18 -33.21 13.98
N VAL A 22 -32.37 -32.16 13.95
CA VAL A 22 -30.96 -32.26 13.58
C VAL A 22 -30.14 -32.64 14.82
N HIS A 23 -29.83 -33.93 14.96
CA HIS A 23 -28.92 -34.44 15.99
C HIS A 23 -27.47 -34.05 15.68
N LEU A 24 -27.09 -32.82 16.06
CA LEU A 24 -25.70 -32.39 16.11
C LEU A 24 -25.04 -32.93 17.38
N SER A 25 -23.89 -33.59 17.25
CA SER A 25 -23.07 -33.96 18.40
C SER A 25 -22.69 -32.71 19.21
N ARG A 26 -22.39 -32.89 20.50
CA ARG A 26 -22.08 -31.80 21.44
C ARG A 26 -21.00 -30.84 20.89
N GLY A 27 -19.97 -31.38 20.23
CA GLY A 27 -18.91 -30.61 19.58
C GLY A 27 -19.38 -29.79 18.37
N LYS A 28 -20.26 -30.35 17.51
CA LYS A 28 -20.81 -29.60 16.36
C LYS A 28 -21.76 -28.48 16.80
N LYS A 29 -22.48 -28.66 17.91
CA LYS A 29 -23.29 -27.58 18.52
C LYS A 29 -22.41 -26.44 19.04
N LEU A 30 -21.29 -26.76 19.69
CA LEU A 30 -20.32 -25.76 20.16
C LEU A 30 -19.74 -24.95 18.98
N ALA A 31 -19.26 -25.64 17.94
CA ALA A 31 -18.72 -25.00 16.74
C ALA A 31 -19.77 -24.10 16.04
N LEU A 32 -21.02 -24.56 15.95
CA LEU A 32 -22.11 -23.77 15.38
C LEU A 32 -22.41 -22.53 16.23
N ASN A 33 -22.48 -22.66 17.56
CA ASN A 33 -22.69 -21.53 18.45
C ASN A 33 -21.54 -20.52 18.37
N LEU A 34 -20.29 -20.98 18.30
CA LEU A 34 -19.13 -20.12 18.07
C LEU A 34 -19.23 -19.38 16.73
N ALA A 35 -19.58 -20.07 15.65
CA ALA A 35 -19.76 -19.44 14.34
C ALA A 35 -20.88 -18.40 14.35
N ILE A 36 -22.00 -18.69 15.01
CA ILE A 36 -23.12 -17.75 15.17
C ILE A 36 -22.69 -16.53 15.98
N MET A 37 -21.94 -16.72 17.07
CA MET A 37 -21.43 -15.60 17.89
C MET A 37 -20.44 -14.73 17.11
N ILE A 38 -19.56 -15.32 16.30
CA ILE A 38 -18.64 -14.57 15.43
C ILE A 38 -19.43 -13.76 14.39
N LEU A 39 -20.41 -14.37 13.73
CA LEU A 39 -21.24 -13.70 12.73
C LEU A 39 -22.09 -12.58 13.34
N ALA A 40 -22.75 -12.84 14.47
CA ALA A 40 -23.55 -11.85 15.18
C ALA A 40 -22.68 -10.72 15.72
N GLY A 41 -21.49 -11.03 16.24
CA GLY A 41 -20.49 -10.05 16.66
C GLY A 41 -20.04 -9.16 15.51
N GLY A 42 -19.68 -9.75 14.36
CA GLY A 42 -19.30 -8.99 13.16
C GLY A 42 -20.44 -8.12 12.61
N TRP A 43 -21.68 -8.63 12.64
CA TRP A 43 -22.86 -7.87 12.24
C TRP A 43 -23.11 -6.68 13.18
N LEU A 44 -23.09 -6.90 14.50
CA LEU A 44 -23.26 -5.84 15.50
C LEU A 44 -22.14 -4.81 15.42
N TRP A 45 -20.90 -5.24 15.15
CA TRP A 45 -19.75 -4.37 14.93
C TRP A 45 -19.96 -3.44 13.72
N GLY A 46 -20.44 -4.00 12.60
CA GLY A 46 -20.80 -3.22 11.41
C GLY A 46 -21.96 -2.24 11.67
N LEU A 47 -22.99 -2.66 12.41
CA LEU A 47 -24.13 -1.79 12.78
C LEU A 47 -23.73 -0.66 13.73
N ALA A 48 -22.77 -0.90 14.63
CA ALA A 48 -22.24 0.12 15.54
C ALA A 48 -21.43 1.20 14.82
N GLY A 49 -21.23 1.07 13.50
CA GLY A 49 -20.43 1.99 12.72
C GLY A 49 -18.95 1.94 13.08
N CYS A 50 -18.48 0.80 13.62
CA CYS A 50 -17.06 0.55 13.86
C CYS A 50 -16.48 -0.05 12.57
N PRO A 51 -15.88 0.76 11.66
CA PRO A 51 -15.29 0.22 10.44
C PRO A 51 -14.16 -0.77 10.77
N LEU A 52 -13.99 -1.76 9.89
CA LEU A 52 -12.78 -2.59 9.92
C LEU A 52 -11.56 -1.69 9.73
N PRO A 53 -10.42 -1.97 10.41
CA PRO A 53 -9.22 -1.19 10.23
C PRO A 53 -8.78 -1.23 8.77
N THR A 54 -8.53 -0.06 8.20
CA THR A 54 -8.01 0.12 6.85
C THR A 54 -6.68 0.85 6.92
N VAL A 55 -5.89 0.77 5.85
CA VAL A 55 -4.61 1.48 5.73
C VAL A 55 -4.79 2.97 5.99
N GLU A 56 -5.84 3.57 5.41
CA GLU A 56 -6.14 4.98 5.63
C GLU A 56 -6.52 5.29 7.08
N MET A 57 -7.32 4.44 7.73
CA MET A 57 -7.68 4.66 9.14
C MET A 57 -6.45 4.65 10.04
N GLU A 58 -5.51 3.72 9.81
CA GLU A 58 -4.27 3.63 10.57
C GLU A 58 -3.33 4.79 10.24
N PHE A 59 -3.24 5.18 8.96
CA PHE A 59 -2.58 6.42 8.57
C PHE A 59 -3.16 7.63 9.33
N ARG A 60 -4.50 7.77 9.38
CA ARG A 60 -5.16 8.84 10.15
C ARG A 60 -4.94 8.71 11.66
N ARG A 61 -4.82 7.49 12.19
CA ARG A 61 -4.49 7.24 13.59
C ARG A 61 -3.08 7.71 13.90
N LEU A 62 -2.12 7.43 13.01
CA LEU A 62 -0.72 7.83 13.13
C LEU A 62 -0.55 9.33 12.96
N GLU A 63 -1.27 9.99 12.04
CA GLU A 63 -1.32 11.47 11.99
C GLU A 63 -1.66 12.05 13.36
N ARG A 64 -2.70 11.53 14.02
CA ARG A 64 -3.09 11.99 15.36
C ARG A 64 -2.06 11.63 16.43
N GLN A 65 -1.47 10.43 16.36
CA GLN A 65 -0.49 9.95 17.33
C GLN A 65 0.80 10.79 17.28
N TYR A 66 1.26 11.15 16.08
CA TYR A 66 2.46 11.96 15.86
C TYR A 66 2.18 13.46 15.72
N LEU A 67 0.94 13.89 16.00
CA LEU A 67 0.49 15.29 15.92
C LEU A 67 0.77 15.95 14.54
N LEU A 68 0.72 15.17 13.47
CA LEU A 68 0.87 15.66 12.11
C LEU A 68 -0.36 16.44 11.69
N SER A 69 -0.14 17.45 10.84
CA SER A 69 -1.22 18.17 10.17
C SER A 69 -2.08 17.21 9.35
N ARG A 70 -3.37 17.53 9.23
CA ARG A 70 -4.30 16.72 8.43
C ARG A 70 -3.89 16.77 6.96
N SER A 71 -3.42 15.66 6.43
CA SER A 71 -2.95 15.57 5.05
C SER A 71 -4.05 15.12 4.07
N GLU A 72 -3.92 15.49 2.81
CA GLU A 72 -4.64 14.86 1.70
C GLU A 72 -3.93 13.54 1.34
N VAL A 73 -4.68 12.44 1.20
CA VAL A 73 -4.08 11.14 0.86
C VAL A 73 -3.74 11.14 -0.63
N ALA A 74 -2.44 11.18 -0.93
CA ALA A 74 -1.90 11.13 -2.28
C ALA A 74 -1.99 9.72 -2.87
N TYR A 75 -1.67 8.72 -2.06
CA TYR A 75 -1.70 7.32 -2.45
C TYR A 75 -1.89 6.41 -1.24
N ARG A 76 -2.53 5.26 -1.42
CA ARG A 76 -2.65 4.23 -0.39
C ARG A 76 -2.72 2.84 -1.01
N SER A 77 -2.07 1.88 -0.36
CA SER A 77 -2.29 0.47 -0.69
C SER A 77 -3.73 0.07 -0.38
N ARG A 78 -4.36 -0.65 -1.32
CA ARG A 78 -5.79 -1.02 -1.23
C ARG A 78 -6.05 -2.31 -0.45
N PHE A 79 -5.01 -2.87 0.16
CA PHE A 79 -5.09 -4.07 0.98
C PHE A 79 -4.64 -3.76 2.40
N TRP A 80 -5.20 -4.52 3.35
CA TRP A 80 -4.73 -4.56 4.72
C TRP A 80 -4.01 -5.89 4.92
N SER A 81 -2.78 -5.85 5.43
CA SER A 81 -2.03 -7.06 5.75
C SER A 81 -1.48 -6.95 7.17
N ALA A 82 -1.84 -7.93 8.00
CA ALA A 82 -1.12 -8.25 9.22
C ALA A 82 -0.18 -9.42 8.92
N GLY A 83 0.76 -9.23 7.98
CA GLY A 83 1.74 -10.26 7.56
C GLY A 83 1.34 -11.08 6.33
N GLY A 84 0.60 -10.48 5.39
CA GLY A 84 0.29 -11.08 4.08
C GLY A 84 0.78 -10.21 2.92
N VAL A 85 0.95 -10.80 1.74
CA VAL A 85 1.30 -10.06 0.53
C VAL A 85 0.01 -9.53 -0.10
N GLY A 86 -0.02 -8.24 -0.41
CA GLY A 86 -1.06 -7.62 -1.22
C GLY A 86 -0.57 -7.32 -2.63
N GLU A 87 -1.51 -7.14 -3.55
CA GLU A 87 -1.18 -6.81 -4.94
C GLU A 87 -1.61 -5.38 -5.25
N ILE A 88 -0.71 -4.63 -5.87
CA ILE A 88 -1.04 -3.38 -6.56
C ILE A 88 -0.72 -3.55 -8.04
N GLN A 89 -1.44 -2.81 -8.88
CA GLN A 89 -1.23 -2.81 -10.31
C GLN A 89 -0.88 -1.40 -10.74
N SER A 90 0.20 -1.23 -11.48
CA SER A 90 0.49 0.03 -12.17
C SER A 90 -0.41 0.20 -13.39
N ARG A 91 -0.47 1.43 -13.91
CA ARG A 91 -1.35 1.79 -15.02
C ARG A 91 -1.11 1.01 -16.31
N ASP A 92 0.14 0.63 -16.56
CA ASP A 92 0.55 -0.21 -17.69
C ASP A 92 0.15 -1.69 -17.53
N GLY A 93 -0.45 -2.06 -16.40
CA GLY A 93 -0.89 -3.41 -16.09
C GLY A 93 0.15 -4.26 -15.34
N THR A 94 1.34 -3.73 -15.04
CA THR A 94 2.38 -4.45 -14.30
C THR A 94 1.90 -4.76 -12.87
N TYR A 95 1.99 -6.04 -12.48
CA TYR A 95 1.60 -6.50 -11.15
C TYR A 95 2.77 -6.40 -10.17
N LEU A 96 2.50 -5.82 -9.01
CA LEU A 96 3.46 -5.64 -7.93
C LEU A 96 2.91 -6.27 -6.65
N SER A 97 3.71 -7.15 -6.06
CA SER A 97 3.45 -7.78 -4.77
C SER A 97 4.06 -6.93 -3.67
N VAL A 98 3.23 -6.35 -2.82
CA VAL A 98 3.62 -5.46 -1.73
C VAL A 98 3.45 -6.20 -0.41
N PHE A 99 4.51 -6.26 0.39
CA PHE A 99 4.54 -7.03 1.64
C PHE A 99 4.01 -6.21 2.82
N GLU A 100 4.45 -4.96 2.93
CA GLU A 100 3.98 -4.01 3.95
C GLU A 100 3.05 -2.97 3.32
N PRO A 101 1.78 -2.88 3.73
CA PRO A 101 0.88 -1.83 3.25
C PRO A 101 1.42 -0.45 3.65
N PHE A 102 1.24 0.53 2.77
CA PHE A 102 1.72 1.88 3.00
C PHE A 102 0.72 2.93 2.48
N ALA A 103 0.81 4.13 3.04
CA ALA A 103 0.07 5.30 2.57
C ALA A 103 0.99 6.50 2.50
N VAL A 104 0.69 7.42 1.59
CA VAL A 104 1.34 8.71 1.47
C VAL A 104 0.29 9.79 1.55
N GLY A 105 0.49 10.74 2.44
CA GLY A 105 -0.30 11.96 2.53
C GLY A 105 0.54 13.20 2.24
N MET A 106 -0.10 14.26 1.77
CA MET A 106 0.51 15.55 1.46
C MET A 106 -0.18 16.69 2.22
N THR A 107 0.61 17.65 2.69
CA THR A 107 0.18 18.99 3.11
C THR A 107 0.72 20.01 2.11
N GLU A 108 0.61 21.31 2.40
CA GLU A 108 1.11 22.35 1.49
C GLU A 108 2.64 22.29 1.28
N ASP A 109 3.38 21.93 2.33
CA ASP A 109 4.84 22.02 2.39
C ASP A 109 5.55 20.68 2.64
N ARG A 110 4.81 19.60 2.92
CA ARG A 110 5.37 18.30 3.31
C ARG A 110 4.59 17.13 2.73
N ALA A 111 5.30 16.02 2.55
CA ALA A 111 4.72 14.71 2.33
C ALA A 111 5.08 13.79 3.49
N TYR A 112 4.16 12.89 3.83
CA TYR A 112 4.31 11.89 4.88
C TYR A 112 4.08 10.54 4.25
N SER A 113 5.10 9.69 4.21
CA SER A 113 4.90 8.28 3.92
C SER A 113 4.85 7.48 5.22
N VAL A 114 3.97 6.49 5.24
CA VAL A 114 3.78 5.60 6.37
C VAL A 114 3.77 4.19 5.86
N THR A 115 4.71 3.38 6.32
CA THR A 115 4.71 1.94 6.11
C THR A 115 4.22 1.22 7.35
N LEU A 116 3.18 0.42 7.18
CA LEU A 116 2.51 -0.29 8.27
C LEU A 116 3.08 -1.70 8.41
N ARG A 117 3.91 -1.94 9.44
CA ARG A 117 4.35 -3.30 9.81
C ARG A 117 3.51 -3.86 10.95
N GLN A 118 3.73 -5.13 11.29
CA GLN A 118 3.03 -5.77 12.41
C GLN A 118 3.35 -5.08 13.76
N ALA A 119 2.36 -5.08 14.66
CA ALA A 119 2.51 -4.75 16.09
C ALA A 119 3.12 -3.37 16.44
N GLY A 120 2.58 -2.29 15.88
CA GLY A 120 2.93 -0.91 16.30
C GLY A 120 4.30 -0.43 15.84
N TRP A 121 5.03 -1.25 15.07
CA TRP A 121 6.26 -0.86 14.40
C TRP A 121 5.88 -0.28 13.04
N HIS A 122 5.69 1.03 13.00
CA HIS A 122 5.40 1.76 11.78
C HIS A 122 6.60 2.65 11.45
N THR A 123 7.03 2.65 10.19
CA THR A 123 7.97 3.67 9.72
C THR A 123 7.15 4.86 9.24
N VAL A 124 7.50 6.05 9.70
CA VAL A 124 6.98 7.31 9.18
C VAL A 124 8.16 8.09 8.63
N THR A 125 8.10 8.47 7.36
CA THR A 125 9.11 9.32 6.72
C THR A 125 8.45 10.63 6.32
N VAL A 126 9.12 11.74 6.60
CA VAL A 126 8.68 13.08 6.21
C VAL A 126 9.60 13.57 5.12
N ALA A 127 9.04 14.10 4.04
CA ALA A 127 9.80 14.70 2.94
C ALA A 127 9.29 16.12 2.66
N PRO A 128 10.16 17.06 2.22
CA PRO A 128 9.73 18.38 1.81
C PRO A 128 8.88 18.28 0.53
N LEU A 129 7.87 19.14 0.45
CA LEU A 129 7.00 19.26 -0.72
C LEU A 129 7.07 20.69 -1.25
N GLY A 130 7.25 20.82 -2.57
CA GLY A 130 7.18 22.08 -3.28
C GLY A 130 6.24 21.97 -4.48
N GLU A 131 6.35 22.88 -5.44
CA GLU A 131 5.52 22.89 -6.67
C GLU A 131 5.97 21.86 -7.73
N LYS A 132 7.15 21.29 -7.55
CA LYS A 132 7.78 20.36 -8.49
C LYS A 132 7.60 18.91 -8.04
N PRO A 133 7.79 17.93 -8.94
CA PRO A 133 7.82 16.53 -8.55
C PRO A 133 8.75 16.28 -7.37
N ALA A 134 8.21 15.69 -6.29
CA ALA A 134 8.91 15.55 -5.03
C ALA A 134 9.17 14.07 -4.72
N PRO A 135 10.43 13.68 -4.43
CA PRO A 135 10.76 12.33 -4.00
C PRO A 135 10.32 12.10 -2.55
N VAL A 136 9.66 10.98 -2.30
CA VAL A 136 9.17 10.54 -1.00
C VAL A 136 9.58 9.08 -0.79
N PRO A 137 10.56 8.80 0.07
CA PRO A 137 10.97 7.42 0.37
C PRO A 137 9.83 6.62 1.00
N VAL A 138 9.75 5.33 0.65
CA VAL A 138 8.78 4.38 1.19
C VAL A 138 9.50 3.08 1.54
N GLU A 139 9.52 2.73 2.83
CA GLU A 139 10.15 1.51 3.34
C GLU A 139 9.25 0.28 3.29
N SER A 140 8.64 0.02 2.15
CA SER A 140 7.86 -1.20 1.90
C SER A 140 8.66 -2.12 1.00
N VAL A 141 8.60 -3.43 1.22
CA VAL A 141 9.14 -4.43 0.30
C VAL A 141 8.13 -4.63 -0.83
N ILE A 142 8.57 -4.31 -2.04
CA ILE A 142 7.80 -4.45 -3.27
C ILE A 142 8.54 -5.42 -4.18
N ALA A 143 7.87 -6.50 -4.53
CA ALA A 143 8.31 -7.47 -5.52
C ALA A 143 7.60 -7.25 -6.85
N ARG A 144 8.36 -7.24 -7.93
CA ARG A 144 7.86 -7.28 -9.31
C ARG A 144 8.37 -8.55 -9.98
N VAL A 145 7.54 -9.12 -10.85
CA VAL A 145 7.89 -10.31 -11.63
C VAL A 145 7.96 -9.88 -13.09
N PRO A 146 9.09 -9.35 -13.58
CA PRO A 146 9.21 -8.91 -14.97
C PRO A 146 9.08 -10.08 -15.94
N GLU A 147 9.53 -11.27 -15.54
CA GLU A 147 9.46 -12.50 -16.31
C GLU A 147 9.05 -13.66 -15.40
N PRO A 148 8.29 -14.67 -15.87
CA PRO A 148 7.97 -15.85 -15.07
C PRO A 148 9.23 -16.51 -14.50
N GLY A 149 9.28 -16.67 -13.18
CA GLY A 149 10.43 -17.27 -12.48
C GLY A 149 11.57 -16.30 -12.16
N ARG A 150 11.53 -15.05 -12.63
CA ARG A 150 12.41 -13.97 -12.18
C ARG A 150 11.64 -13.02 -11.30
N VAL A 151 11.88 -13.10 -10.00
CA VAL A 151 11.34 -12.14 -9.03
C VAL A 151 12.43 -11.11 -8.76
N TRP A 152 12.08 -9.84 -8.94
CA TRP A 152 12.90 -8.72 -8.52
C TRP A 152 12.21 -8.08 -7.32
N MET A 153 12.95 -7.83 -6.24
CA MET A 153 12.41 -7.28 -4.99
C MET A 153 13.22 -6.08 -4.56
N SER A 154 12.54 -5.04 -4.09
CA SER A 154 13.18 -3.89 -3.47
C SER A 154 12.44 -3.50 -2.19
N GLY A 155 13.21 -3.32 -1.12
CA GLY A 155 12.76 -2.68 0.12
C GLY A 155 12.95 -1.17 0.14
N CYS A 156 13.62 -0.62 -0.88
CA CYS A 156 14.03 0.77 -0.96
C CYS A 156 13.26 1.42 -2.10
N ASN A 157 12.03 1.84 -1.83
CA ASN A 157 11.15 2.43 -2.82
C ASN A 157 11.13 3.95 -2.70
N LEU A 158 10.98 4.62 -3.84
CA LEU A 158 10.91 6.08 -3.92
C LEU A 158 9.67 6.45 -4.74
N LEU A 159 8.72 7.13 -4.10
CA LEU A 159 7.57 7.71 -4.79
C LEU A 159 7.89 9.13 -5.24
N PHE A 160 7.56 9.46 -6.48
CA PHE A 160 7.45 10.85 -6.91
C PHE A 160 5.99 11.28 -6.88
N LEU A 161 5.71 12.33 -6.13
CA LEU A 161 4.42 13.03 -6.09
C LEU A 161 4.42 14.20 -7.07
N GLN A 162 3.23 14.75 -7.38
CA GLN A 162 3.05 15.92 -8.24
C GLN A 162 3.65 15.79 -9.64
N VAL A 163 3.69 14.55 -10.15
CA VAL A 163 4.21 14.28 -11.49
C VAL A 163 3.19 14.75 -12.55
N PRO A 164 3.60 15.46 -13.62
CA PRO A 164 2.69 15.90 -14.69
C PRO A 164 1.88 14.75 -15.29
N ARG A 165 0.58 14.98 -15.51
CA ARG A 165 -0.35 13.95 -16.03
C ARG A 165 -0.09 13.54 -17.49
N GLU A 166 0.51 14.43 -18.28
CA GLU A 166 0.83 14.17 -19.70
C GLU A 166 2.05 13.26 -19.90
N MET A 167 2.64 12.78 -18.81
CA MET A 167 3.81 11.93 -18.83
C MET A 167 3.44 10.46 -19.04
N ALA A 168 4.23 9.79 -19.89
CA ALA A 168 4.04 8.39 -20.27
C ALA A 168 5.17 7.48 -19.77
N ARG A 169 6.39 8.02 -19.60
CA ARG A 169 7.55 7.27 -19.13
C ARG A 169 8.41 8.15 -18.24
N ALA A 170 8.97 7.56 -17.18
CA ALA A 170 9.89 8.24 -16.28
C ALA A 170 11.14 7.39 -16.01
N GLU A 171 12.28 8.05 -15.95
CA GLU A 171 13.57 7.48 -15.60
C GLU A 171 14.17 8.24 -14.43
N LEU A 172 14.89 7.53 -13.58
CA LEU A 172 15.55 8.07 -12.42
C LEU A 172 17.01 7.64 -12.38
N ASP A 173 17.89 8.61 -12.21
CA ASP A 173 19.26 8.38 -11.76
C ASP A 173 19.36 8.76 -10.28
N VAL A 174 20.10 7.97 -9.51
CA VAL A 174 20.41 8.27 -8.09
C VAL A 174 21.89 8.04 -7.85
N ASP A 175 22.53 8.99 -7.18
CA ASP A 175 23.92 8.95 -6.77
C ASP A 175 24.05 9.22 -5.28
N VAL A 176 24.75 8.34 -4.58
CA VAL A 176 25.01 8.49 -3.14
C VAL A 176 26.45 8.09 -2.81
N THR A 177 27.02 8.80 -1.84
CA THR A 177 28.25 8.37 -1.17
C THR A 177 27.85 7.82 0.19
N LEU A 178 28.10 6.53 0.39
CA LEU A 178 27.74 5.81 1.60
C LEU A 178 28.69 6.19 2.75
N PHE A 179 28.35 5.78 3.98
CA PHE A 179 29.13 6.12 5.18
C PHE A 179 30.58 5.58 5.16
N ASN A 180 30.86 4.57 4.33
CA ASN A 180 32.17 3.96 4.15
C ASN A 180 32.94 4.55 2.94
N ASP A 181 32.51 5.71 2.43
CA ASP A 181 33.03 6.39 1.24
C ASP A 181 32.83 5.62 -0.08
N GLU A 182 32.07 4.51 -0.08
CA GLU A 182 31.72 3.83 -1.31
C GLU A 182 30.67 4.63 -2.10
N GLN A 183 30.89 4.72 -3.42
CA GLN A 183 29.94 5.36 -4.32
C GLN A 183 28.96 4.34 -4.86
N PHE A 184 27.68 4.64 -4.73
CA PHE A 184 26.61 3.89 -5.36
C PHE A 184 25.88 4.78 -6.36
N SER A 185 25.69 4.24 -7.56
CA SER A 185 24.95 4.91 -8.64
C SER A 185 23.92 3.95 -9.23
N CYS A 186 22.68 4.40 -9.28
CA CYS A 186 21.64 3.80 -10.11
C CYS A 186 21.40 4.71 -11.32
N ARG A 187 21.28 4.12 -12.50
CA ARG A 187 21.10 4.85 -13.76
C ARG A 187 19.90 4.32 -14.52
N ALA A 188 19.13 5.23 -15.09
CA ALA A 188 17.96 4.97 -15.93
C ALA A 188 16.98 3.96 -15.30
N GLN A 189 16.76 4.06 -13.98
CA GLN A 189 15.75 3.25 -13.32
C GLN A 189 14.38 3.66 -13.84
N GLU A 190 13.67 2.73 -14.50
CA GLU A 190 12.32 2.99 -14.98
C GLU A 190 11.34 3.07 -13.81
N GLY A 191 10.46 4.07 -13.88
CA GLY A 191 9.37 4.28 -12.94
C GLY A 191 8.07 3.63 -13.40
N LEU A 192 7.21 3.30 -12.44
CA LEU A 192 5.89 2.73 -12.66
C LEU A 192 4.81 3.73 -12.26
N CYS A 193 3.91 4.07 -13.18
CA CYS A 193 2.76 4.92 -12.87
C CYS A 193 1.77 4.15 -11.99
N LEU A 194 1.59 4.55 -10.73
CA LEU A 194 0.59 3.94 -9.87
C LEU A 194 -0.78 4.61 -10.06
N GLU A 195 -0.81 5.94 -9.93
CA GLU A 195 -2.00 6.78 -10.10
C GLU A 195 -1.61 8.12 -10.74
N ASP A 196 -2.58 8.98 -11.06
CA ASP A 196 -2.29 10.30 -11.65
C ASP A 196 -1.39 11.11 -10.72
N GLY A 197 -0.21 11.48 -11.20
CA GLY A 197 0.77 12.25 -10.44
C GLY A 197 1.56 11.48 -9.39
N VAL A 198 1.43 10.14 -9.33
CA VAL A 198 2.14 9.27 -8.40
C VAL A 198 2.91 8.19 -9.15
N TRP A 199 4.23 8.24 -9.08
CA TRP A 199 5.13 7.32 -9.77
C TRP A 199 6.06 6.62 -8.80
N LEU A 200 6.22 5.31 -8.97
CA LEU A 200 7.04 4.45 -8.12
C LEU A 200 8.34 4.09 -8.80
N PHE A 201 9.45 4.37 -8.13
CA PHE A 201 10.76 3.86 -8.46
C PHE A 201 11.17 2.87 -7.39
N SER A 202 11.72 1.77 -7.86
CA SER A 202 12.01 0.62 -7.06
C SER A 202 13.50 0.40 -7.31
N LEU A 203 14.33 0.64 -6.30
CA LEU A 203 15.79 0.66 -6.44
C LEU A 203 16.41 -0.49 -5.65
N GLU A 204 17.47 -1.09 -6.20
CA GLU A 204 18.26 -2.07 -5.46
C GLU A 204 19.06 -1.36 -4.37
N SER A 205 19.03 -1.90 -3.16
CA SER A 205 19.73 -1.31 -2.02
C SER A 205 21.24 -1.50 -2.16
N PRO A 206 22.06 -0.45 -1.98
CA PRO A 206 23.52 -0.60 -1.96
C PRO A 206 24.01 -1.56 -0.85
N GLU A 207 23.32 -1.58 0.28
CA GLU A 207 23.76 -2.31 1.49
C GLU A 207 23.16 -3.71 1.60
N GLY A 208 22.38 -4.16 0.60
CA GLY A 208 21.68 -5.45 0.61
C GLY A 208 20.54 -5.54 1.66
N GLY A 209 20.33 -4.50 2.46
CA GLY A 209 19.22 -4.36 3.40
C GLY A 209 17.98 -3.70 2.79
N HIS A 210 16.87 -3.70 3.54
CA HIS A 210 15.59 -3.11 3.11
C HIS A 210 15.33 -1.70 3.68
N SER A 211 16.35 -1.01 4.20
CA SER A 211 16.19 0.34 4.75
C SER A 211 16.31 1.40 3.66
N GLY A 212 15.47 2.44 3.72
CA GLY A 212 15.52 3.61 2.85
C GLY A 212 16.47 4.71 3.35
N ASP A 213 17.12 4.54 4.50
CA ASP A 213 17.94 5.58 5.14
C ASP A 213 19.05 6.14 4.23
N TRP A 214 19.57 5.32 3.31
CA TRP A 214 20.61 5.73 2.37
C TRP A 214 20.12 6.76 1.33
N TYR A 215 18.81 6.99 1.20
CA TYR A 215 18.30 8.07 0.37
C TYR A 215 18.62 9.44 0.94
N GLU A 216 18.82 9.58 2.25
CA GLU A 216 19.12 10.88 2.84
C GLU A 216 20.41 11.47 2.28
N GLY A 217 20.32 12.65 1.65
CA GLY A 217 21.47 13.29 1.00
C GLY A 217 21.85 12.72 -0.37
N ALA A 218 21.14 11.71 -0.87
CA ALA A 218 21.39 11.17 -2.22
C ALA A 218 20.97 12.19 -3.29
N ALA A 219 21.85 12.41 -4.26
CA ALA A 219 21.54 13.23 -5.43
C ALA A 219 20.69 12.42 -6.41
N TYR A 220 19.71 13.06 -7.03
CA TYR A 220 18.88 12.43 -8.05
C TYR A 220 18.77 13.28 -9.31
N THR A 221 18.48 12.61 -10.42
CA THR A 221 18.00 13.25 -11.65
C THR A 221 16.80 12.48 -12.18
N LEU A 222 15.64 13.14 -12.15
CA LEU A 222 14.37 12.65 -12.68
C LEU A 222 14.21 13.15 -14.12
N ARG A 223 13.92 12.22 -15.04
CA ARG A 223 13.58 12.53 -16.44
C ARG A 223 12.19 12.01 -16.76
N LEU A 224 11.37 12.89 -17.29
CA LEU A 224 9.97 12.63 -17.64
C LEU A 224 9.80 12.75 -19.15
N TYR A 225 9.13 11.79 -19.77
CA TYR A 225 8.94 11.73 -21.21
C TYR A 225 7.45 11.63 -21.57
N ARG A 226 7.07 12.27 -22.67
CA ARG A 226 5.75 12.13 -23.30
C ARG A 226 5.65 10.81 -24.06
N GLU A 227 4.44 10.47 -24.53
CA GLU A 227 4.20 9.27 -25.34
C GLU A 227 5.02 9.24 -26.64
N ASP A 228 5.32 10.39 -27.23
CA ASP A 228 6.15 10.51 -28.44
C ASP A 228 7.65 10.33 -28.18
N GLY A 229 8.04 10.09 -26.92
CA GLY A 229 9.43 9.97 -26.48
C GLY A 229 10.13 11.32 -26.23
N GLY A 230 9.44 12.45 -26.43
CA GLY A 230 9.98 13.77 -26.16
C GLY A 230 10.18 14.01 -24.66
N LEU A 231 11.34 14.59 -24.29
CA LEU A 231 11.63 14.99 -22.92
C LEU A 231 10.68 16.13 -22.50
N LEU A 232 9.91 15.88 -21.44
CA LEU A 232 8.98 16.82 -20.84
C LEU A 232 9.64 17.65 -19.75
N LEU A 233 10.38 16.98 -18.86
CA LEU A 233 11.01 17.59 -17.71
C LEU A 233 12.28 16.81 -17.38
N GLU A 234 13.36 17.53 -17.11
CA GLU A 234 14.52 17.02 -16.38
C GLU A 234 14.67 17.85 -15.10
N GLN A 235 14.76 17.16 -13.97
CA GLN A 235 14.90 17.78 -12.66
C GLN A 235 15.96 17.05 -11.86
N SER A 236 16.93 17.80 -11.36
CA SER A 236 17.91 17.31 -10.40
C SER A 236 17.67 17.92 -9.03
N GLY A 237 18.03 17.17 -7.99
CA GLY A 237 17.93 17.61 -6.61
C GLY A 237 18.63 16.65 -5.66
N VAL A 238 18.42 16.88 -4.37
CA VAL A 238 18.85 16.00 -3.29
C VAL A 238 17.61 15.46 -2.61
N ILE A 239 17.63 14.18 -2.24
CA ILE A 239 16.56 13.59 -1.46
C ILE A 239 16.80 13.97 0.00
N GLU A 240 15.78 14.61 0.60
CA GLU A 240 15.80 15.06 1.99
C GLU A 240 14.64 14.42 2.73
N THR A 241 14.93 13.91 3.92
CA THR A 241 14.00 13.34 4.88
C THR A 241 14.13 14.10 6.20
N CYS A 242 13.02 14.45 6.81
CA CYS A 242 12.95 15.27 8.02
C CYS A 242 12.62 14.45 9.27
#